data_AF-A0A5C8EM07-F1
#
_entry.id   AF-A0A5C8EM07-F1
#
_cell.length_a   1.000
_cell.length_b   1.000
_cell.length_c   1.000
_cell.angle_alpha   90.00
_cell.angle_beta   90.00
_cell.angle_gamma   90.00
#
_symmetry.space_group_name_H-M   'P 1'
#
loop_
_entity.id
_entity.type
_entity.pdbx_description
1 polymer ?
#
loop_
_entity_poly.entity_id
_entity_poly.type
_entity_poly.pdbx_seq_one_letter_code
_entity_poly.pdbx_strand_id
1 'polypeptide(L)'
;MLTKIIIILFAIYSSVFAQRRETILTYDKYMERIESLIPEMKLTASIESNAYNDLIRAKSSGDVKFDLQAGAIGTQNYFEQYNFLPQSTFRYNGFRIGAGFSGLISYSGTRWAVKIQHDGYFGDFDSGNISFPFDATRRMVLPSLRTNNFKYYSPSIKIEIAQPILRDFFGKLDRYPIKDAEYQLTIAKLKRMIDDNSVLNSYRKLYYQWVMARRLVSFYNDMIKGAKDFENRAKRGYTNGVIDNDSYQNAIRQTLKYIEARDEAEILLKKVLRNIRFFIPETNTIPSERDWNNTLKNSMNAKIETVPFLESIQGQMAHQLKLRAEYGMTIIKNNSMPDLSIVGNLSLSALDDNGFFNSFASMTNLNYFVGLMFSYPIGGRDAKAKMMDAYASLNAVSADYERVNRDYEIQIGIYYDEFQSYKKMLDIKKREINAIVSKINTQNEKFKQGRIPIDEIINSKLELAKARAETLNLEYSIIRTVMDYNSLVMME
;
A
#
# COMPACT_ATOMS: atom_id res chain seq x y z
N MET A 1 -66.61 -29.98 38.79
CA MET A 1 -65.24 -30.52 38.86
C MET A 1 -64.90 -31.26 37.56
N LEU A 2 -65.09 -30.63 36.39
CA LEU A 2 -64.90 -31.27 35.07
C LEU A 2 -64.92 -30.21 33.95
N THR A 3 -64.00 -29.23 33.96
CA THR A 3 -63.87 -28.25 32.86
C THR A 3 -62.55 -27.45 32.87
N LYS A 4 -61.44 -28.03 33.36
CA LYS A 4 -60.13 -27.34 33.36
C LYS A 4 -58.92 -28.17 32.88
N ILE A 5 -59.15 -29.32 32.23
CA ILE A 5 -58.06 -30.24 31.82
C ILE A 5 -57.94 -30.37 30.28
N ILE A 6 -58.47 -29.43 29.49
CA ILE A 6 -58.38 -29.51 28.00
C ILE A 6 -57.57 -28.38 27.36
N ILE A 7 -57.16 -27.34 28.10
CA ILE A 7 -56.43 -26.20 27.50
C ILE A 7 -54.90 -26.28 27.70
N ILE A 8 -54.41 -27.13 28.60
CA ILE A 8 -52.95 -27.27 28.84
C ILE A 8 -52.29 -28.32 27.92
N LEU A 9 -53.07 -29.16 27.25
CA LEU A 9 -52.53 -30.15 26.29
C LEU A 9 -52.31 -29.59 24.87
N PHE A 10 -52.79 -28.37 24.58
CA PHE A 10 -52.54 -27.70 23.29
C PHE A 10 -51.36 -26.70 23.34
N ALA A 11 -50.82 -26.38 24.52
CA ALA A 11 -49.68 -25.49 24.68
C ALA A 11 -48.32 -26.21 24.74
N ILE A 12 -48.31 -27.56 24.71
CA ILE A 12 -47.09 -28.38 24.75
C ILE A 12 -46.83 -29.11 23.41
N TYR A 13 -47.72 -28.95 22.42
CA TYR A 13 -47.59 -29.55 21.09
C TYR A 13 -47.49 -28.53 19.93
N SER A 14 -47.04 -27.31 20.22
CA SER A 14 -46.66 -26.31 19.21
C SER A 14 -45.17 -25.90 19.29
N SER A 15 -44.32 -26.77 19.84
CA SER A 15 -42.88 -26.82 19.53
C SER A 15 -42.61 -27.78 18.36
N VAL A 16 -43.59 -27.91 17.45
CA VAL A 16 -43.39 -28.48 16.12
C VAL A 16 -42.44 -27.53 15.38
N PHE A 17 -41.21 -28.00 15.17
CA PHE A 17 -40.34 -27.61 14.07
C PHE A 17 -40.49 -26.15 13.60
N ALA A 18 -39.93 -25.22 14.37
CA ALA A 18 -39.35 -24.06 13.72
C ALA A 18 -38.18 -24.57 12.87
N GLN A 19 -38.47 -25.06 11.65
CA GLN A 19 -37.52 -25.08 10.56
C GLN A 19 -36.98 -23.65 10.50
N ARG A 20 -35.81 -23.43 11.12
CA ARG A 20 -35.04 -22.19 10.97
C ARG A 20 -34.88 -22.03 9.46
N ARG A 21 -35.68 -21.16 8.84
CA ARG A 21 -35.56 -20.88 7.41
C ARG A 21 -34.11 -20.47 7.17
N GLU A 22 -33.42 -21.26 6.37
CA GLU A 22 -32.09 -20.91 5.89
C GLU A 22 -32.22 -19.61 5.09
N THR A 23 -31.42 -18.61 5.44
CA THR A 23 -31.40 -17.34 4.70
C THR A 23 -30.42 -17.48 3.55
N ILE A 24 -30.90 -17.36 2.31
CA ILE A 24 -30.04 -17.43 1.13
C ILE A 24 -29.33 -16.09 0.95
N LEU A 25 -28.00 -16.12 0.95
CA LEU A 25 -27.13 -15.00 0.65
C LEU A 25 -26.62 -15.13 -0.79
N THR A 26 -26.90 -14.12 -1.61
CA THR A 26 -26.37 -14.02 -2.97
C THR A 26 -24.94 -13.48 -2.95
N TYR A 27 -24.20 -13.74 -4.03
CA TYR A 27 -22.83 -13.29 -4.23
C TYR A 27 -22.71 -11.77 -4.09
N ASP A 28 -23.60 -11.01 -4.72
CA ASP A 28 -23.54 -9.54 -4.66
C ASP A 28 -23.72 -9.02 -3.23
N LYS A 29 -24.66 -9.59 -2.47
CA LYS A 29 -24.89 -9.21 -1.06
C LYS A 29 -23.75 -9.66 -0.16
N TYR A 30 -23.13 -10.80 -0.48
CA TYR A 30 -21.93 -11.26 0.19
C TYR A 30 -20.79 -10.26 -0.03
N MET A 31 -20.51 -9.88 -1.27
CA MET A 31 -19.44 -8.94 -1.60
C MET A 31 -19.70 -7.54 -1.02
N GLU A 32 -20.93 -7.03 -1.07
CA GLU A 32 -21.31 -5.75 -0.48
C GLU A 32 -21.00 -5.69 1.03
N ARG A 33 -21.35 -6.75 1.77
CA ARG A 33 -21.04 -6.85 3.21
C ARG A 33 -19.53 -6.87 3.45
N ILE A 34 -18.82 -7.65 2.66
CA ILE A 34 -17.37 -7.83 2.73
C ILE A 34 -16.66 -6.48 2.49
N GLU A 35 -16.96 -5.81 1.38
CA GLU A 35 -16.39 -4.50 1.02
C GLU A 35 -16.64 -3.42 2.08
N SER A 36 -17.81 -3.42 2.74
CA SER A 36 -18.14 -2.44 3.77
C SER A 36 -17.36 -2.60 5.08
N LEU A 37 -16.84 -3.80 5.36
CA LEU A 37 -16.29 -4.18 6.67
C LEU A 37 -14.80 -4.54 6.65
N ILE A 38 -14.21 -4.80 5.48
CA ILE A 38 -12.79 -5.18 5.35
C ILE A 38 -11.88 -4.02 5.80
N PRO A 39 -11.04 -4.21 6.84
CA PRO A 39 -10.10 -3.18 7.29
C PRO A 39 -8.96 -2.93 6.31
N GLU A 40 -8.55 -3.93 5.53
CA GLU A 40 -7.45 -3.86 4.55
C GLU A 40 -7.69 -2.73 3.54
N MET A 41 -8.92 -2.55 3.05
CA MET A 41 -9.29 -1.46 2.12
C MET A 41 -9.13 -0.07 2.75
N LYS A 42 -9.30 0.05 4.08
CA LYS A 42 -9.06 1.32 4.78
C LYS A 42 -7.56 1.60 4.93
N LEU A 43 -6.76 0.55 5.12
CA LEU A 43 -5.30 0.66 5.23
C LEU A 43 -4.68 1.08 3.89
N THR A 44 -5.08 0.46 2.78
CA THR A 44 -4.61 0.80 1.44
C THR A 44 -5.04 2.22 1.05
N ALA A 45 -6.28 2.63 1.36
CA ALA A 45 -6.75 4.01 1.16
C ALA A 45 -5.95 5.04 1.99
N SER A 46 -5.56 4.70 3.22
CA SER A 46 -4.74 5.57 4.06
C SER A 46 -3.33 5.78 3.47
N ILE A 47 -2.73 4.74 2.89
CA ILE A 47 -1.43 4.84 2.21
C ILE A 47 -1.51 5.80 1.01
N GLU A 48 -2.56 5.70 0.19
CA GLU A 48 -2.79 6.65 -0.92
C GLU A 48 -2.98 8.08 -0.38
N SER A 49 -3.77 8.25 0.67
CA SER A 49 -4.01 9.57 1.29
C SER A 49 -2.71 10.19 1.83
N ASN A 50 -1.79 9.38 2.38
CA ASN A 50 -0.49 9.87 2.83
C ASN A 50 0.36 10.33 1.66
N ALA A 51 0.40 9.58 0.55
CA ALA A 51 1.10 9.99 -0.66
C ALA A 51 0.51 11.29 -1.27
N TYR A 52 -0.81 11.46 -1.18
CA TYR A 52 -1.46 12.72 -1.57
C TYR A 52 -1.04 13.88 -0.67
N ASN A 53 -1.02 13.67 0.65
CA ASN A 53 -0.55 14.69 1.60
C ASN A 53 0.92 15.04 1.38
N ASP A 54 1.77 14.07 1.03
CA ASP A 54 3.17 14.30 0.70
C ASP A 54 3.33 15.13 -0.58
N LEU A 55 2.46 14.96 -1.58
CA LEU A 55 2.41 15.85 -2.74
C LEU A 55 2.04 17.29 -2.34
N ILE A 56 1.07 17.48 -1.45
CA ILE A 56 0.71 18.81 -0.94
C ILE A 56 1.88 19.44 -0.19
N ARG A 57 2.56 18.67 0.68
CA ARG A 57 3.77 19.14 1.39
C ARG A 57 4.89 19.48 0.41
N ALA A 58 5.11 18.68 -0.63
CA ALA A 58 6.13 18.97 -1.64
C ALA A 58 5.83 20.28 -2.39
N LYS A 59 4.55 20.56 -2.70
CA LYS A 59 4.12 21.82 -3.33
C LYS A 59 4.33 23.04 -2.43
N SER A 60 4.31 22.88 -1.11
CA SER A 60 4.60 23.97 -0.16
C SER A 60 6.02 24.53 -0.25
N SER A 61 6.93 23.84 -0.96
CA SER A 61 8.26 24.37 -1.24
C SER A 61 8.24 25.71 -1.99
N GLY A 62 7.19 25.98 -2.77
CA GLY A 62 6.97 27.26 -3.46
C GLY A 62 6.18 28.30 -2.65
N ASP A 63 5.74 27.96 -1.43
CA ASP A 63 4.97 28.89 -0.60
C ASP A 63 5.84 30.03 -0.07
N VAL A 64 5.22 31.20 0.09
CA VAL A 64 5.87 32.35 0.70
C VAL A 64 5.94 32.13 2.21
N LYS A 65 7.16 32.17 2.75
CA LYS A 65 7.43 32.05 4.18
C LYS A 65 7.46 33.43 4.83
N PHE A 66 6.79 33.55 5.96
CA PHE A 66 6.93 34.70 6.86
C PHE A 66 7.75 34.27 8.07
N ASP A 67 8.88 34.94 8.28
CA ASP A 67 9.79 34.69 9.39
C ASP A 67 9.74 35.88 10.36
N LEU A 68 9.54 35.61 11.65
CA LEU A 68 9.66 36.60 12.73
C LEU A 68 10.78 36.13 13.67
N GLN A 69 11.74 37.02 13.94
CA GLN A 69 12.91 36.74 14.77
C GLN A 69 13.00 37.80 15.87
N ALA A 70 13.18 37.35 17.11
CA ALA A 70 13.48 38.21 18.24
C ALA A 70 14.57 37.54 19.09
N GLY A 71 15.59 38.28 19.48
CA GLY A 71 16.70 37.75 20.27
C GLY A 71 17.47 38.81 21.02
N ALA A 72 18.22 38.39 22.03
CA ALA A 72 19.18 39.23 22.74
C ALA A 72 20.57 39.08 22.10
N ILE A 73 21.34 40.17 22.07
CA ILE A 73 22.73 40.21 21.64
C ILE A 73 23.58 40.33 22.90
N GLY A 74 24.43 39.33 23.17
CA GLY A 74 25.30 39.30 24.34
C GLY A 74 26.68 39.90 24.09
N THR A 75 27.41 40.15 25.17
CA THR A 75 28.72 40.82 25.21
C THR A 75 29.76 40.17 24.30
N GLN A 76 30.27 40.93 23.32
CA GLN A 76 31.38 40.51 22.48
C GLN A 76 32.66 41.24 22.93
N ASN A 77 33.61 40.53 23.54
CA ASN A 77 34.95 41.08 23.77
C ASN A 77 35.70 41.08 22.43
N TYR A 78 35.99 42.25 21.90
CA TYR A 78 36.73 42.36 20.65
C TYR A 78 38.21 41.99 20.85
N PHE A 79 38.74 41.11 20.00
CA PHE A 79 40.18 40.79 19.87
C PHE A 79 40.66 41.38 18.55
N GLU A 80 41.68 42.25 18.58
CA GLU A 80 42.40 42.63 17.37
C GLU A 80 43.84 42.13 17.42
N GLN A 81 44.16 41.29 16.44
CA GLN A 81 45.50 40.82 16.10
C GLN A 81 46.21 41.97 15.36
N TYR A 82 47.38 42.37 15.86
CA TYR A 82 48.32 43.33 15.27
C TYR A 82 47.86 44.80 15.20
N ASN A 83 48.15 45.60 16.24
CA ASN A 83 48.68 46.96 16.10
C ASN A 83 49.15 47.55 17.42
N PHE A 84 50.09 48.49 17.33
CA PHE A 84 50.87 49.13 18.41
C PHE A 84 50.08 50.20 19.21
N LEU A 85 48.75 50.09 19.26
CA LEU A 85 47.83 50.97 19.97
C LEU A 85 47.09 50.20 21.07
N PRO A 86 46.61 50.85 22.16
CA PRO A 86 45.99 50.17 23.29
C PRO A 86 44.73 49.39 22.89
N GLN A 87 44.54 48.26 23.56
CA GLN A 87 43.34 47.42 23.42
C GLN A 87 42.12 48.15 23.99
N SER A 88 41.16 48.49 23.14
CA SER A 88 39.87 49.00 23.59
C SER A 88 38.94 47.82 23.91
N THR A 89 38.28 47.85 25.08
CA THR A 89 37.28 46.84 25.44
C THR A 89 35.90 47.38 25.12
N PHE A 90 35.26 46.83 24.10
CA PHE A 90 33.88 47.17 23.74
C PHE A 90 32.93 46.21 24.46
N ARG A 91 32.18 46.68 25.47
CA ARG A 91 31.17 45.87 26.17
C ARG A 91 29.79 46.36 25.81
N TYR A 92 29.02 45.51 25.13
CA TYR A 92 27.69 45.87 24.70
C TYR A 92 26.73 44.71 24.85
N ASN A 93 25.50 45.05 25.24
CA ASN A 93 24.35 44.18 25.16
C ASN A 93 23.40 44.75 24.11
N GLY A 94 22.47 43.94 23.64
CA GLY A 94 21.54 44.41 22.64
C GLY A 94 20.35 43.52 22.46
N PHE A 95 19.52 43.90 21.51
CA PHE A 95 18.45 43.04 21.00
C PHE A 95 18.46 43.09 19.48
N ARG A 96 17.85 42.07 18.89
CA ARG A 96 17.54 41.97 17.47
C ARG A 96 16.07 41.65 17.33
N ILE A 97 15.36 42.45 16.55
CA ILE A 97 14.00 42.14 16.10
C ILE A 97 13.99 42.20 14.59
N GLY A 98 13.49 41.18 13.93
CA GLY A 98 13.39 41.15 12.48
C GLY A 98 12.15 40.42 12.02
N ALA A 99 11.64 40.83 10.87
CA ALA A 99 10.59 40.13 10.16
C ALA A 99 10.99 40.03 8.69
N GLY A 100 10.51 39.02 7.98
CA GLY A 100 10.79 38.93 6.55
C GLY A 100 9.86 37.98 5.83
N PHE A 101 9.74 38.21 4.53
CA PHE A 101 9.13 37.30 3.60
C PHE A 101 10.21 36.68 2.73
N SER A 102 10.13 35.38 2.48
CA SER A 102 10.99 34.71 1.52
C SER A 102 10.21 33.73 0.68
N GLY A 103 10.65 33.49 -0.54
CA GLY A 103 9.96 32.58 -1.47
C GLY A 103 10.89 31.98 -2.51
N LEU A 104 10.41 30.88 -3.08
CA LEU A 104 11.05 30.15 -4.15
C LEU A 104 10.08 30.02 -5.33
N ILE A 105 10.52 30.43 -6.51
CA ILE A 105 9.76 30.19 -7.74
C ILE A 105 10.26 28.87 -8.33
N SER A 106 9.58 27.76 -8.01
CA SER A 106 10.04 26.41 -8.36
C SER A 106 10.33 26.21 -9.86
N TYR A 107 9.65 26.91 -10.78
CA TYR A 107 9.85 26.76 -12.23
C TYR A 107 11.10 27.43 -12.79
N SER A 108 11.62 28.46 -12.12
CA SER A 108 12.86 29.15 -12.50
C SER A 108 14.02 28.85 -11.56
N GLY A 109 13.74 28.37 -10.35
CA GLY A 109 14.70 28.24 -9.25
C GLY A 109 15.02 29.58 -8.57
N THR A 110 14.30 30.65 -8.90
CA THR A 110 14.55 32.00 -8.35
C THR A 110 14.20 32.00 -6.88
N ARG A 111 15.16 32.39 -6.04
CA ARG A 111 14.95 32.64 -4.62
C ARG A 111 14.89 34.13 -4.40
N TRP A 112 13.92 34.59 -3.62
CA TRP A 112 13.80 35.99 -3.25
C TRP A 112 13.52 36.12 -1.75
N ALA A 113 13.99 37.21 -1.16
CA ALA A 113 13.68 37.54 0.22
C ALA A 113 13.59 39.05 0.41
N VAL A 114 12.66 39.48 1.26
CA VAL A 114 12.52 40.85 1.76
C VAL A 114 12.55 40.77 3.28
N LYS A 115 13.56 41.37 3.90
CA LYS A 115 13.79 41.31 5.35
C LYS A 115 13.86 42.72 5.91
N ILE A 116 13.15 42.95 7.01
CA ILE A 116 13.33 44.10 7.89
C ILE A 116 13.96 43.62 9.18
N GLN A 117 15.03 44.27 9.62
CA GLN A 117 15.75 43.93 10.83
C GLN A 117 16.11 45.19 11.59
N HIS A 118 16.01 45.14 12.90
CA HIS A 118 16.36 46.21 13.82
C HIS A 118 17.23 45.66 14.93
N ASP A 119 18.48 46.09 14.94
CA ASP A 119 19.42 45.74 16.00
C ASP A 119 19.60 46.95 16.92
N GLY A 120 19.37 46.78 18.22
CA GLY A 120 19.64 47.78 19.25
C GLY A 120 20.86 47.38 20.06
N TYR A 121 21.80 48.30 20.25
CA TYR A 121 23.03 48.12 20.99
C TYR A 121 23.12 49.14 22.12
N PHE A 122 23.41 48.67 23.34
CA PHE A 122 23.55 49.49 24.54
C PHE A 122 24.77 49.01 25.32
N GLY A 123 25.65 49.92 25.73
CA GLY A 123 26.85 49.51 26.43
C GLY A 123 27.75 50.65 26.83
N ASP A 124 28.94 50.28 27.28
CA ASP A 124 29.98 51.19 27.69
C ASP A 124 31.22 50.97 26.83
N PHE A 125 31.84 52.07 26.40
CA PHE A 125 33.12 52.05 25.71
C PHE A 125 34.19 52.53 26.69
N ASP A 126 35.25 51.74 26.86
CA ASP A 126 36.47 52.15 27.52
C ASP A 126 37.65 51.85 26.60
N SER A 127 38.32 52.90 26.12
CA SER A 127 39.51 52.76 25.28
C SER A 127 40.72 52.23 26.03
N GLY A 128 40.66 52.17 27.37
CA GLY A 128 41.84 52.03 28.21
C GLY A 128 42.76 53.25 28.12
N ASN A 129 43.73 53.35 29.02
CA ASN A 129 44.70 54.44 29.00
C ASN A 129 45.60 54.33 27.76
N ILE A 130 45.78 55.44 27.04
CA ILE A 130 46.56 55.46 25.81
C ILE A 130 47.99 55.89 26.13
N SER A 131 48.93 54.93 26.12
CA SER A 131 50.35 55.23 26.40
C SER A 131 51.16 55.38 25.12
N PHE A 132 51.82 56.51 24.94
CA PHE A 132 52.79 56.73 23.88
C PHE A 132 54.21 56.89 24.47
N PRO A 133 55.26 56.36 23.81
CA PRO A 133 56.64 56.62 24.21
C PRO A 133 56.96 58.11 23.98
N PHE A 134 57.33 58.82 25.04
CA PHE A 134 57.77 60.22 24.98
C PHE A 134 59.29 60.31 24.85
N ASP A 135 60.02 59.32 25.41
CA ASP A 135 61.46 59.07 25.28
C ASP A 135 61.76 57.61 25.74
N ALA A 136 62.98 57.09 25.52
CA ALA A 136 63.47 55.76 25.88
C ALA A 136 63.22 55.34 27.34
N THR A 137 62.96 56.30 28.25
CA THR A 137 62.68 56.03 29.66
C THR A 137 61.33 56.58 30.17
N ARG A 138 60.56 57.33 29.35
CA ARG A 138 59.31 57.98 29.79
C ARG A 138 58.16 57.69 28.83
N ARG A 139 57.04 57.21 29.36
CA ARG A 139 55.78 57.06 28.62
C ARG A 139 54.82 58.17 29.02
N MET A 140 54.26 58.86 28.03
CA MET A 140 53.14 59.78 28.25
C MET A 140 51.85 58.95 28.21
N VAL A 141 51.05 59.00 29.28
CA VAL A 141 49.78 58.29 29.37
C VAL A 141 48.66 59.30 29.23
N LEU A 142 47.93 59.24 28.13
CA LEU A 142 46.68 59.97 27.97
C LEU A 142 45.56 59.23 28.70
N PRO A 143 44.67 59.94 29.40
CA PRO A 143 43.53 59.33 30.06
C PRO A 143 42.64 58.59 29.06
N SER A 144 42.07 57.46 29.49
CA SER A 144 41.13 56.68 28.69
C SER A 144 39.96 57.52 28.17
N LEU A 145 39.62 57.36 26.90
CA LEU A 145 38.34 57.81 26.36
C LEU A 145 37.27 56.83 26.85
N ARG A 146 36.39 57.32 27.72
CA ARG A 146 35.24 56.58 28.23
C ARG A 146 33.97 57.22 27.73
N THR A 147 33.10 56.42 27.10
CA THR A 147 31.71 56.83 26.88
C THR A 147 30.83 55.98 27.79
N ASN A 148 30.11 56.64 28.69
CA ASN A 148 29.10 55.97 29.51
C ASN A 148 27.80 55.90 28.71
N ASN A 149 27.21 54.71 28.62
CA ASN A 149 25.86 54.51 28.10
C ASN A 149 25.66 54.91 26.62
N PHE A 150 26.49 54.37 25.72
CA PHE A 150 26.21 54.52 24.31
C PHE A 150 24.95 53.71 23.94
N LYS A 151 24.18 54.25 23.01
CA LYS A 151 22.90 53.70 22.57
C LYS A 151 22.79 53.87 21.07
N TYR A 152 22.89 52.78 20.33
CA TYR A 152 22.79 52.79 18.87
C TYR A 152 21.74 51.81 18.38
N TYR A 153 21.10 52.19 17.29
CA TYR A 153 20.07 51.45 16.61
C TYR A 153 20.47 51.31 15.15
N SER A 154 20.41 50.08 14.65
CA SER A 154 20.79 49.71 13.30
C SER A 154 19.59 49.06 12.61
N PRO A 155 18.64 49.85 12.09
CA PRO A 155 17.59 49.35 11.22
C PRO A 155 18.17 49.01 9.85
N SER A 156 17.67 47.94 9.25
CA SER A 156 17.96 47.56 7.88
C SER A 156 16.75 46.96 7.17
N ILE A 157 16.57 47.32 5.91
CA ILE A 157 15.65 46.67 4.97
C ILE A 157 16.52 46.06 3.87
N LYS A 158 16.36 44.76 3.62
CA LYS A 158 17.16 44.00 2.65
C LYS A 158 16.25 43.29 1.67
N ILE A 159 16.53 43.43 0.39
CA ILE A 159 15.91 42.69 -0.72
C ILE A 159 16.99 41.85 -1.37
N GLU A 160 16.79 40.55 -1.40
CA GLU A 160 17.74 39.57 -1.95
C GLU A 160 17.05 38.81 -3.08
N ILE A 161 17.75 38.63 -4.21
CA ILE A 161 17.31 37.81 -5.34
C ILE A 161 18.49 36.92 -5.75
N ALA A 162 18.24 35.62 -5.93
CA ALA A 162 19.21 34.68 -6.46
C ALA A 162 18.57 33.82 -7.56
N GLN A 163 19.15 33.85 -8.75
CA GLN A 163 18.71 33.09 -9.92
C GLN A 163 19.79 32.08 -10.31
N PRO A 164 19.56 30.76 -10.14
CA PRO A 164 20.47 29.75 -10.67
C PRO A 164 20.46 29.78 -12.20
N ILE A 165 21.64 29.70 -12.81
CA ILE A 165 21.82 29.67 -14.27
C ILE A 165 22.54 28.41 -14.77
N LEU A 166 23.03 27.54 -13.88
CA LEU A 166 23.67 26.26 -14.23
C LEU A 166 23.12 25.07 -13.41
N ARG A 167 23.63 24.84 -12.20
CA ARG A 167 23.00 23.92 -11.23
C ARG A 167 21.63 24.48 -10.89
N ASP A 168 20.60 23.62 -10.86
CA ASP A 168 19.22 24.03 -10.59
C ASP A 168 18.66 25.04 -11.61
N PHE A 169 19.23 25.11 -12.83
CA PHE A 169 18.71 26.00 -13.87
C PHE A 169 17.27 25.64 -14.22
N PHE A 170 16.42 26.65 -14.32
CA PHE A 170 14.96 26.50 -14.37
C PHE A 170 14.39 25.69 -13.19
N GLY A 171 15.01 25.71 -12.01
CA GLY A 171 14.51 25.01 -10.83
C GLY A 171 14.39 23.49 -11.03
N LYS A 172 15.34 22.85 -11.74
CA LYS A 172 15.30 21.40 -11.95
C LYS A 172 15.37 20.62 -10.64
N LEU A 173 16.19 21.06 -9.68
CA LEU A 173 16.29 20.46 -8.36
C LEU A 173 15.08 20.87 -7.50
N ASP A 174 14.63 22.11 -7.61
CA ASP A 174 13.46 22.60 -6.86
C ASP A 174 12.14 21.92 -7.27
N ARG A 175 12.00 21.51 -8.54
CA ARG A 175 10.85 20.74 -9.04
C ARG A 175 10.90 19.26 -8.67
N TYR A 176 12.07 18.74 -8.31
CA TYR A 176 12.25 17.31 -8.07
C TYR A 176 11.34 16.78 -6.96
N PRO A 177 11.24 17.39 -5.75
CA PRO A 177 10.36 16.88 -4.70
C PRO A 177 8.88 16.81 -5.14
N ILE A 178 8.42 17.78 -5.94
CA ILE A 178 7.05 17.81 -6.46
C ILE A 178 6.84 16.66 -7.44
N LYS A 179 7.75 16.50 -8.41
CA LYS A 179 7.68 15.44 -9.42
C LYS A 179 7.86 14.04 -8.82
N ASP A 180 8.74 13.89 -7.83
CA ASP A 180 8.90 12.63 -7.09
C ASP A 180 7.60 12.28 -6.36
N ALA A 181 6.97 13.25 -5.68
CA ALA A 181 5.69 13.03 -5.01
C ALA A 181 4.53 12.73 -6.00
N GLU A 182 4.53 13.31 -7.20
CA GLU A 182 3.56 12.96 -8.27
C GLU A 182 3.70 11.50 -8.72
N TYR A 183 4.93 11.03 -8.92
CA TYR A 183 5.20 9.62 -9.22
C TYR A 183 4.78 8.73 -8.05
N GLN A 184 5.15 9.08 -6.81
CA GLN A 184 4.77 8.32 -5.63
C GLN A 184 3.25 8.21 -5.47
N LEU A 185 2.50 9.30 -5.68
CA LEU A 185 1.03 9.27 -5.64
C LEU A 185 0.46 8.35 -6.72
N THR A 186 0.99 8.42 -7.95
CA THR A 186 0.54 7.56 -9.05
C THR A 186 0.80 6.08 -8.73
N ILE A 187 2.00 5.77 -8.24
CA ILE A 187 2.37 4.42 -7.79
C ILE A 187 1.49 3.96 -6.63
N ALA A 188 1.19 4.83 -5.66
CA ALA A 188 0.32 4.50 -4.53
C ALA A 188 -1.12 4.19 -4.97
N LYS A 189 -1.65 4.92 -5.95
CA LYS A 189 -2.96 4.64 -6.56
C LYS A 189 -3.00 3.28 -7.25
N LEU A 190 -2.02 2.99 -8.11
CA LEU A 190 -1.93 1.71 -8.81
C LEU A 190 -1.75 0.55 -7.81
N LYS A 191 -0.90 0.75 -6.80
CA LYS A 191 -0.69 -0.23 -5.73
C LYS A 191 -1.96 -0.50 -4.94
N ARG A 192 -2.74 0.53 -4.60
CA ARG A 192 -4.04 0.35 -3.96
C ARG A 192 -4.99 -0.49 -4.82
N MET A 193 -5.08 -0.22 -6.13
CA MET A 193 -5.91 -1.03 -7.03
C MET A 193 -5.49 -2.51 -7.02
N ILE A 194 -4.18 -2.79 -7.03
CA ILE A 194 -3.63 -4.15 -6.94
C ILE A 194 -3.99 -4.80 -5.60
N ASP A 195 -3.71 -4.11 -4.50
CA ASP A 195 -3.90 -4.64 -3.15
C ASP A 195 -5.39 -4.87 -2.86
N ASP A 196 -6.25 -3.90 -3.18
CA ASP A 196 -7.71 -4.00 -2.99
C ASP A 196 -8.28 -5.15 -3.82
N ASN A 197 -7.92 -5.26 -5.11
CA ASN A 197 -8.42 -6.35 -5.94
C ASN A 197 -7.89 -7.73 -5.51
N SER A 198 -6.65 -7.83 -5.03
CA SER A 198 -6.09 -9.08 -4.49
C SER A 198 -6.87 -9.58 -3.26
N VAL A 199 -7.18 -8.65 -2.34
CA VAL A 199 -8.00 -8.93 -1.16
C VAL A 199 -9.41 -9.34 -1.59
N LEU A 200 -10.08 -8.55 -2.43
CA LEU A 200 -11.43 -8.84 -2.90
C LEU A 200 -11.49 -10.18 -3.63
N ASN A 201 -10.56 -10.45 -4.54
CA ASN A 201 -10.49 -11.73 -5.25
C ASN A 201 -10.36 -12.93 -4.30
N SER A 202 -9.63 -12.79 -3.20
CA SER A 202 -9.53 -13.83 -2.17
C SER A 202 -10.91 -14.13 -1.54
N TYR A 203 -11.71 -13.11 -1.25
CA TYR A 203 -13.07 -13.28 -0.73
C TYR A 203 -14.07 -13.75 -1.78
N ARG A 204 -13.92 -13.35 -3.06
CA ARG A 204 -14.70 -13.85 -4.18
C ARG A 204 -14.54 -15.38 -4.30
N LYS A 205 -13.29 -15.86 -4.29
CA LYS A 205 -12.97 -17.30 -4.29
C LYS A 205 -13.56 -18.02 -3.08
N LEU A 206 -13.47 -17.42 -1.90
CA LEU A 206 -13.98 -17.99 -0.66
C LEU A 206 -15.51 -18.24 -0.69
N TYR A 207 -16.28 -17.36 -1.36
CA TYR A 207 -17.71 -17.56 -1.57
C TYR A 207 -18.01 -18.82 -2.40
N TYR A 208 -17.33 -19.02 -3.52
CA TYR A 208 -17.56 -20.22 -4.34
C TYR A 208 -16.99 -21.48 -3.70
N GLN A 209 -15.95 -21.36 -2.88
CA GLN A 209 -15.48 -22.46 -2.03
C GLN A 209 -16.54 -22.86 -0.98
N TRP A 210 -17.27 -21.88 -0.45
CA TRP A 210 -18.39 -22.12 0.45
C TRP A 210 -19.52 -22.90 -0.23
N VAL A 211 -19.93 -22.47 -1.43
CA VAL A 211 -20.94 -23.18 -2.23
C VAL A 211 -20.49 -24.61 -2.52
N MET A 212 -19.25 -24.78 -3.01
CA MET A 212 -18.68 -26.09 -3.32
C MET A 212 -18.63 -27.02 -2.10
N ALA A 213 -18.17 -26.53 -0.94
CA ALA A 213 -18.10 -27.32 0.28
C ALA A 213 -19.48 -27.79 0.74
N ARG A 214 -20.51 -26.92 0.65
CA ARG A 214 -21.90 -27.32 0.92
C ARG A 214 -22.41 -28.38 -0.05
N ARG A 215 -22.16 -28.21 -1.36
CA ARG A 215 -22.53 -29.20 -2.37
C ARG A 215 -21.91 -30.56 -2.08
N LEU A 216 -20.63 -30.61 -1.69
CA LEU A 216 -19.95 -31.85 -1.33
C LEU A 216 -20.58 -32.51 -0.10
N VAL A 217 -20.84 -31.75 0.98
CA VAL A 217 -21.50 -32.29 2.18
C VAL A 217 -22.88 -32.84 1.85
N SER A 218 -23.69 -32.11 1.10
CA SER A 218 -25.02 -32.58 0.66
C SER A 218 -24.91 -33.84 -0.19
N PHE A 219 -23.99 -33.85 -1.16
CA PHE A 219 -23.74 -34.98 -2.03
C PHE A 219 -23.35 -36.25 -1.24
N TYR A 220 -22.41 -36.14 -0.30
CA TYR A 220 -22.01 -37.30 0.50
C TYR A 220 -23.08 -37.76 1.47
N ASN A 221 -23.90 -36.85 2.02
CA ASN A 221 -25.06 -37.24 2.82
C ASN A 221 -26.05 -38.12 2.02
N ASP A 222 -26.31 -37.77 0.77
CA ASP A 222 -27.14 -38.58 -0.12
C ASP A 222 -26.51 -39.94 -0.42
N MET A 223 -25.20 -39.98 -0.66
CA MET A 223 -24.45 -41.22 -0.88
C MET A 223 -24.44 -42.12 0.37
N ILE A 224 -24.27 -41.55 1.58
CA ILE A 224 -24.33 -42.29 2.85
C ILE A 224 -25.72 -42.91 3.04
N LYS A 225 -26.79 -42.16 2.76
CA LYS A 225 -28.16 -42.68 2.86
C LYS A 225 -28.34 -43.90 1.95
N GLY A 226 -27.94 -43.77 0.68
CA GLY A 226 -27.99 -44.87 -0.28
C GLY A 226 -27.10 -46.06 0.10
N ALA A 227 -25.93 -45.81 0.69
CA ALA A 227 -25.00 -46.85 1.15
C ALA A 227 -25.55 -47.61 2.37
N LYS A 228 -26.15 -46.92 3.35
CA LYS A 228 -26.81 -47.57 4.49
C LYS A 228 -27.98 -48.45 4.07
N ASP A 229 -28.80 -48.00 3.12
CA ASP A 229 -29.89 -48.82 2.57
C ASP A 229 -29.36 -50.07 1.86
N PHE A 230 -28.22 -49.94 1.19
CA PHE A 230 -27.52 -51.04 0.55
C PHE A 230 -26.89 -52.01 1.56
N GLU A 231 -26.20 -51.51 2.58
CA GLU A 231 -25.65 -52.27 3.70
C GLU A 231 -26.74 -53.07 4.44
N ASN A 232 -27.90 -52.46 4.69
CA ASN A 232 -29.05 -53.16 5.29
C ASN A 232 -29.61 -54.30 4.41
N ARG A 233 -29.51 -54.17 3.07
CA ARG A 233 -29.85 -55.27 2.15
C ARG A 233 -28.78 -56.35 2.18
N ALA A 234 -27.51 -55.97 2.18
CA ALA A 234 -26.39 -56.91 2.30
C ALA A 234 -26.48 -57.71 3.60
N LYS A 235 -26.73 -57.05 4.74
CA LYS A 235 -26.93 -57.70 6.04
C LYS A 235 -28.00 -58.79 5.99
N ARG A 236 -29.16 -58.49 5.39
CA ARG A 236 -30.25 -59.47 5.22
C ARG A 236 -29.86 -60.63 4.30
N GLY A 237 -29.13 -60.33 3.23
CA GLY A 237 -28.58 -61.38 2.35
C GLY A 237 -27.63 -62.29 3.10
N TYR A 238 -26.75 -61.73 3.94
CA TYR A 238 -25.77 -62.48 4.72
C TYR A 238 -26.45 -63.35 5.78
N THR A 239 -27.40 -62.79 6.54
CA THR A 239 -28.15 -63.58 7.54
C THR A 239 -28.96 -64.72 6.92
N ASN A 240 -29.36 -64.58 5.66
CA ASN A 240 -30.11 -65.60 4.93
C ASN A 240 -29.20 -66.53 4.11
N GLY A 241 -27.87 -66.41 4.23
CA GLY A 241 -26.89 -67.25 3.51
C GLY A 241 -26.80 -67.00 2.00
N VAL A 242 -27.36 -65.89 1.50
CA VAL A 242 -27.41 -65.54 0.07
C VAL A 242 -26.15 -64.79 -0.39
N ILE A 243 -25.49 -64.08 0.53
CA ILE A 243 -24.19 -63.43 0.27
C ILE A 243 -23.17 -63.85 1.32
N ASP A 244 -21.91 -63.84 0.95
CA ASP A 244 -20.77 -64.09 1.82
C ASP A 244 -20.50 -62.93 2.80
N ASN A 245 -19.73 -63.21 3.85
CA ASN A 245 -19.37 -62.20 4.84
C ASN A 245 -18.51 -61.09 4.21
N ASP A 246 -17.62 -61.40 3.27
CA ASP A 246 -16.71 -60.42 2.68
C ASP A 246 -17.49 -59.35 1.91
N SER A 247 -18.49 -59.76 1.14
CA SER A 247 -19.47 -58.90 0.49
C SER A 247 -20.22 -57.98 1.46
N TYR A 248 -20.62 -58.50 2.63
CA TYR A 248 -21.24 -57.69 3.68
C TYR A 248 -20.26 -56.68 4.30
N GLN A 249 -19.04 -57.10 4.62
CA GLN A 249 -17.99 -56.21 5.13
C GLN A 249 -17.60 -55.14 4.10
N ASN A 250 -17.60 -55.46 2.81
CA ASN A 250 -17.37 -54.50 1.73
C ASN A 250 -18.47 -53.43 1.64
N ALA A 251 -19.73 -53.80 1.90
CA ALA A 251 -20.83 -52.83 1.99
C ALA A 251 -20.65 -51.87 3.17
N ILE A 252 -20.24 -52.38 4.34
CA ILE A 252 -19.89 -51.53 5.51
C ILE A 252 -18.73 -50.60 5.15
N ARG A 253 -17.66 -51.14 4.56
CA ARG A 253 -16.48 -50.36 4.13
C ARG A 253 -16.88 -49.22 3.19
N GLN A 254 -17.79 -49.45 2.26
CA GLN A 254 -18.32 -48.41 1.38
C GLN A 254 -19.02 -47.30 2.15
N THR A 255 -19.90 -47.64 3.10
CA THR A 255 -20.56 -46.65 3.97
C THR A 255 -19.53 -45.81 4.72
N LEU A 256 -18.52 -46.46 5.31
CA LEU A 256 -17.44 -45.78 6.05
C LEU A 256 -16.64 -44.83 5.17
N LYS A 257 -16.31 -45.21 3.93
CA LYS A 257 -15.62 -44.32 2.98
C LYS A 257 -16.43 -43.06 2.63
N TYR A 258 -17.75 -43.17 2.52
CA TYR A 258 -18.58 -41.98 2.30
C TYR A 258 -18.70 -41.10 3.55
N ILE A 259 -18.69 -41.69 4.75
CA ILE A 259 -18.64 -40.96 6.02
C ILE A 259 -17.34 -40.17 6.12
N GLU A 260 -16.20 -40.81 5.85
CA GLU A 260 -14.89 -40.17 5.83
C GLU A 260 -14.86 -38.98 4.85
N ALA A 261 -15.29 -39.19 3.60
CA ALA A 261 -15.33 -38.12 2.60
C ALA A 261 -16.30 -36.98 2.95
N ARG A 262 -17.42 -37.26 3.60
CA ARG A 262 -18.31 -36.23 4.16
C ARG A 262 -17.60 -35.42 5.25
N ASP A 263 -16.90 -36.08 6.16
CA ASP A 263 -16.23 -35.43 7.28
C ASP A 263 -15.10 -34.50 6.80
N GLU A 264 -14.36 -34.91 5.76
CA GLU A 264 -13.41 -34.04 5.05
C GLU A 264 -14.08 -32.80 4.45
N ALA A 265 -15.23 -32.98 3.78
CA ALA A 265 -16.01 -31.87 3.23
C ALA A 265 -16.57 -30.94 4.32
N GLU A 266 -16.97 -31.49 5.47
CA GLU A 266 -17.38 -30.69 6.63
C GLU A 266 -16.23 -29.89 7.24
N ILE A 267 -15.02 -30.47 7.28
CA ILE A 267 -13.83 -29.74 7.74
C ILE A 267 -13.56 -28.55 6.81
N LEU A 268 -13.65 -28.75 5.50
CA LEU A 268 -13.53 -27.67 4.51
C LEU A 268 -14.59 -26.59 4.75
N LEU A 269 -15.86 -26.98 4.90
CA LEU A 269 -16.96 -26.05 5.18
C LEU A 269 -16.73 -25.27 6.48
N LYS A 270 -16.29 -25.92 7.56
CA LYS A 270 -15.96 -25.28 8.84
C LYS A 270 -14.82 -24.27 8.70
N LYS A 271 -13.79 -24.57 7.89
CA LYS A 271 -12.70 -23.61 7.60
C LYS A 271 -13.21 -22.37 6.88
N VAL A 272 -14.01 -22.55 5.84
CA VAL A 272 -14.60 -21.43 5.08
C VAL A 272 -15.50 -20.57 5.96
N LEU A 273 -16.39 -21.20 6.74
CA LEU A 273 -17.27 -20.50 7.67
C LEU A 273 -16.50 -19.71 8.73
N ARG A 274 -15.38 -20.24 9.24
CA ARG A 274 -14.52 -19.50 10.18
C ARG A 274 -13.95 -18.23 9.56
N ASN A 275 -13.52 -18.28 8.31
CA ASN A 275 -12.94 -17.13 7.60
C ASN A 275 -13.97 -16.03 7.31
N ILE A 276 -15.24 -16.38 7.07
CA ILE A 276 -16.30 -15.39 6.77
C ILE A 276 -17.12 -14.95 7.99
N ARG A 277 -16.94 -15.60 9.16
CA ARG A 277 -17.79 -15.40 10.35
C ARG A 277 -17.83 -13.95 10.85
N PHE A 278 -16.73 -13.20 10.69
CA PHE A 278 -16.68 -11.80 11.07
C PHE A 278 -17.66 -10.95 10.23
N PHE A 279 -17.77 -11.25 8.94
CA PHE A 279 -18.60 -10.52 7.98
C PHE A 279 -20.04 -11.06 7.90
N ILE A 280 -20.22 -12.33 8.25
CA ILE A 280 -21.50 -13.05 8.21
C ILE A 280 -21.66 -13.77 9.56
N PRO A 281 -22.10 -13.04 10.61
CA PRO A 281 -22.26 -13.62 11.93
C PRO A 281 -23.45 -14.56 12.04
N GLU A 282 -24.40 -14.49 11.11
CA GLU A 282 -25.63 -15.27 11.14
C GLU A 282 -25.35 -16.76 10.84
N THR A 283 -25.71 -17.63 11.79
CA THR A 283 -25.38 -19.07 11.72
C THR A 283 -26.29 -19.90 10.81
N ASN A 284 -27.43 -19.34 10.36
CA ASN A 284 -28.38 -20.01 9.47
C ASN A 284 -28.32 -19.47 8.02
N THR A 285 -27.26 -18.73 7.67
CA THR A 285 -27.10 -18.18 6.33
C THR A 285 -26.40 -19.18 5.42
N ILE A 286 -26.83 -19.26 4.17
CA ILE A 286 -26.34 -20.22 3.18
C ILE A 286 -26.06 -19.50 1.86
N PRO A 287 -25.10 -19.93 1.04
CA PRO A 287 -24.81 -19.28 -0.22
C PRO A 287 -25.82 -19.72 -1.29
N SER A 288 -25.99 -18.89 -2.32
CA SER A 288 -26.91 -19.16 -3.43
C SER A 288 -26.32 -20.18 -4.41
N GLU A 289 -27.02 -21.30 -4.56
CA GLU A 289 -26.71 -22.33 -5.55
C GLU A 289 -26.89 -21.86 -7.01
N ARG A 290 -27.74 -20.85 -7.22
CA ARG A 290 -27.97 -20.25 -8.54
C ARG A 290 -26.73 -19.51 -9.03
N ASP A 291 -26.00 -18.89 -8.12
CA ASP A 291 -24.81 -18.09 -8.45
C ASP A 291 -23.71 -18.99 -8.99
N TRP A 292 -23.54 -20.18 -8.41
CA TRP A 292 -22.61 -21.18 -8.95
C TRP A 292 -22.89 -21.52 -10.42
N ASN A 293 -24.14 -21.85 -10.74
CA ASN A 293 -24.49 -22.30 -12.09
C ASN A 293 -24.29 -21.17 -13.12
N ASN A 294 -24.65 -19.95 -12.76
CA ASN A 294 -24.45 -18.77 -13.59
C ASN A 294 -22.95 -18.48 -13.80
N THR A 295 -22.18 -18.45 -12.70
CA THR A 295 -20.75 -18.17 -12.76
C THR A 295 -20.00 -19.26 -13.52
N LEU A 296 -20.30 -20.54 -13.28
CA LEU A 296 -19.69 -21.64 -14.04
C LEU A 296 -19.97 -21.49 -15.54
N LYS A 297 -21.21 -21.18 -15.93
CA LYS A 297 -21.56 -20.96 -17.34
C LYS A 297 -20.76 -19.81 -17.94
N ASN A 298 -20.63 -18.70 -17.22
CA ASN A 298 -19.86 -17.55 -17.67
C ASN A 298 -18.36 -17.87 -17.76
N SER A 299 -17.78 -18.51 -16.74
CA SER A 299 -16.39 -18.94 -16.70
C SER A 299 -16.05 -19.92 -17.81
N MET A 300 -16.94 -20.88 -18.13
CA MET A 300 -16.74 -21.83 -19.23
C MET A 300 -16.65 -21.14 -20.61
N ASN A 301 -17.33 -19.99 -20.76
CA ASN A 301 -17.35 -19.17 -21.97
C ASN A 301 -16.34 -18.01 -21.95
N ALA A 302 -15.59 -17.84 -20.86
CA ALA A 302 -14.58 -16.80 -20.75
C ALA A 302 -13.46 -17.01 -21.78
N LYS A 303 -12.91 -15.90 -22.27
CA LYS A 303 -11.72 -15.89 -23.11
C LYS A 303 -10.54 -15.48 -22.25
N ILE A 304 -9.63 -16.42 -22.04
CA ILE A 304 -8.33 -16.14 -21.41
C ILE A 304 -7.35 -15.93 -22.55
N GLU A 305 -6.91 -14.70 -22.72
CA GLU A 305 -5.97 -14.28 -23.76
C GLU A 305 -4.73 -13.63 -23.14
N THR A 306 -3.63 -13.64 -23.91
CA THR A 306 -2.40 -12.95 -23.52
C THR A 306 -2.62 -11.44 -23.64
N VAL A 307 -2.57 -10.72 -22.52
CA VAL A 307 -2.71 -9.25 -22.50
C VAL A 307 -1.32 -8.62 -22.37
N PRO A 308 -0.96 -7.62 -23.18
CA PRO A 308 0.33 -6.94 -23.08
C PRO A 308 0.63 -6.45 -21.67
N PHE A 309 1.88 -6.61 -21.21
CA PHE A 309 2.27 -6.27 -19.84
C PHE A 309 1.98 -4.81 -19.48
N LEU A 310 2.26 -3.86 -20.37
CA LEU A 310 2.04 -2.43 -20.14
C LEU A 310 0.56 -2.05 -20.02
N GLU A 311 -0.37 -2.90 -20.49
CA GLU A 311 -1.80 -2.68 -20.30
C GLU A 311 -2.26 -3.10 -18.90
N SER A 312 -1.55 -4.04 -18.26
CA SER A 312 -1.83 -4.44 -16.87
C SER A 312 -1.48 -3.35 -15.86
N ILE A 313 -2.21 -3.31 -14.73
CA ILE A 313 -1.92 -2.35 -13.64
C ILE A 313 -0.52 -2.57 -13.05
N GLN A 314 -0.07 -3.83 -12.98
CA GLN A 314 1.27 -4.21 -12.52
C GLN A 314 2.34 -3.66 -13.45
N GLY A 315 2.15 -3.76 -14.77
CA GLY A 315 3.07 -3.22 -15.75
C GLY A 315 3.09 -1.69 -15.78
N GLN A 316 1.94 -1.05 -15.64
CA GLN A 316 1.86 0.40 -15.46
C GLN A 316 2.62 0.84 -14.20
N MET A 317 2.46 0.15 -13.07
CA MET A 317 3.16 0.46 -11.82
C MET A 317 4.67 0.28 -11.96
N ALA A 318 5.12 -0.83 -12.53
CA ALA A 318 6.54 -1.09 -12.79
C ALA A 318 7.14 -0.03 -13.73
N HIS A 319 6.39 0.39 -14.75
CA HIS A 319 6.80 1.45 -15.65
C HIS A 319 6.94 2.80 -14.92
N GLN A 320 5.99 3.16 -14.05
CA GLN A 320 6.07 4.39 -13.23
C GLN A 320 7.28 4.38 -12.29
N LEU A 321 7.60 3.23 -11.68
CA LEU A 321 8.81 3.07 -10.86
C LEU A 321 10.08 3.31 -11.67
N LYS A 322 10.14 2.79 -12.90
CA LYS A 322 11.27 3.02 -13.83
C LYS A 322 11.41 4.50 -14.20
N LEU A 323 10.32 5.16 -14.62
CA LEU A 323 10.32 6.59 -14.95
C LEU A 323 10.78 7.47 -13.79
N ARG A 324 10.34 7.14 -12.57
CA ARG A 324 10.76 7.83 -11.35
C ARG A 324 12.27 7.69 -11.12
N ALA A 325 12.83 6.49 -11.28
CA ALA A 325 14.26 6.24 -11.12
C ALA A 325 15.10 6.95 -12.21
N GLU A 326 14.66 6.92 -13.47
CA GLU A 326 15.28 7.64 -14.58
C GLU A 326 15.30 9.16 -14.30
N TYR A 327 14.17 9.71 -13.84
CA TYR A 327 14.09 11.11 -13.47
C TYR A 327 15.04 11.44 -12.30
N GLY A 328 15.06 10.62 -11.25
CA GLY A 328 16.01 10.77 -10.13
C GLY A 328 17.47 10.82 -10.59
N MET A 329 17.87 9.97 -11.54
CA MET A 329 19.20 9.99 -12.13
C MET A 329 19.51 11.32 -12.84
N THR A 330 18.54 11.89 -13.58
CA THR A 330 18.73 13.20 -14.22
C THR A 330 18.94 14.33 -13.20
N ILE A 331 18.28 14.24 -12.04
CA ILE A 331 18.40 15.22 -10.95
C ILE A 331 19.74 15.11 -10.25
N ILE A 332 20.20 13.89 -9.95
CA ILE A 332 21.54 13.68 -9.37
C ILE A 332 22.63 14.18 -10.31
N LYS A 333 22.48 13.97 -11.63
CA LYS A 333 23.40 14.53 -12.64
C LYS A 333 23.40 16.06 -12.62
N ASN A 334 22.25 16.70 -12.48
CA ASN A 334 22.17 18.16 -12.38
C ASN A 334 22.74 18.70 -11.07
N ASN A 335 22.53 18.00 -9.95
CA ASN A 335 23.03 18.38 -8.64
C ASN A 335 24.58 18.34 -8.55
N SER A 336 25.20 17.48 -9.36
CA SER A 336 26.66 17.37 -9.49
C SER A 336 27.29 18.47 -10.37
N MET A 337 26.49 19.34 -11.01
CA MET A 337 27.01 20.48 -11.78
C MET A 337 27.54 21.58 -10.85
N PRO A 338 28.49 22.43 -11.31
CA PRO A 338 28.90 23.62 -10.57
C PRO A 338 27.71 24.54 -10.29
N ASP A 339 27.70 25.16 -9.11
CA ASP A 339 26.74 26.22 -8.81
C ASP A 339 27.19 27.51 -9.49
N LEU A 340 26.31 28.06 -10.32
CA LEU A 340 26.48 29.38 -10.91
C LEU A 340 25.13 30.08 -10.83
N SER A 341 25.11 31.20 -10.11
CA SER A 341 23.90 31.96 -9.84
C SER A 341 24.14 33.46 -10.04
N ILE A 342 23.15 34.15 -10.61
CA ILE A 342 23.07 35.62 -10.59
C ILE A 342 22.49 35.99 -9.24
N VAL A 343 23.21 36.82 -8.47
CA VAL A 343 22.79 37.28 -7.16
C VAL A 343 22.66 38.80 -7.16
N GLY A 344 21.57 39.28 -6.59
CA GLY A 344 21.28 40.68 -6.38
C GLY A 344 20.92 40.91 -4.92
N ASN A 345 21.48 41.95 -4.31
CA ASN A 345 21.14 42.40 -2.97
C ASN A 345 21.00 43.92 -2.98
N LEU A 346 19.89 44.41 -2.41
CA LEU A 346 19.65 45.82 -2.14
C LEU A 346 19.39 45.96 -0.65
N SER A 347 20.21 46.73 0.04
CA SER A 347 20.07 46.99 1.46
C SER A 347 20.04 48.48 1.74
N LEU A 348 19.05 48.91 2.50
CA LEU A 348 18.97 50.25 3.06
C LEU A 348 19.17 50.11 4.56
N SER A 349 20.08 50.87 5.15
CA SER A 349 20.33 50.84 6.59
C SER A 349 20.65 52.22 7.17
N ALA A 350 20.65 52.30 8.50
CA ALA A 350 21.19 53.42 9.27
C ALA A 350 21.97 52.92 10.48
N LEU A 351 22.76 53.82 11.06
CA LEU A 351 23.24 53.70 12.43
C LEU A 351 22.89 55.01 13.12
N ASP A 352 22.02 54.96 14.11
CA ASP A 352 21.41 56.14 14.72
C ASP A 352 21.25 55.96 16.24
N ASP A 353 21.35 57.05 17.00
CA ASP A 353 21.18 57.09 18.45
C ASP A 353 19.79 57.64 18.87
N ASN A 354 19.01 58.18 17.92
CA ASN A 354 17.77 58.92 18.17
C ASN A 354 16.52 58.09 18.57
N GLY A 355 16.68 56.82 18.96
CA GLY A 355 15.58 55.97 19.43
C GLY A 355 15.17 54.86 18.44
N PHE A 356 14.51 53.81 18.97
CA PHE A 356 14.13 52.62 18.21
C PHE A 356 13.29 52.95 16.96
N PHE A 357 12.18 53.68 17.11
CA PHE A 357 11.30 54.00 15.98
C PHE A 357 11.87 55.08 15.06
N ASN A 358 12.55 56.08 15.61
CA ASN A 358 13.08 57.20 14.83
C ASN A 358 14.25 56.78 13.92
N SER A 359 15.01 55.76 14.31
CA SER A 359 16.13 55.25 13.50
C SER A 359 15.72 54.76 12.10
N PHE A 360 14.46 54.36 11.90
CA PHE A 360 13.97 54.00 10.55
C PHE A 360 13.88 55.23 9.62
N ALA A 361 13.63 56.42 10.16
CA ALA A 361 13.54 57.64 9.37
C ALA A 361 14.93 58.16 8.93
N SER A 362 16.01 57.74 9.59
CA SER A 362 17.39 58.11 9.26
C SER A 362 18.09 57.14 8.31
N MET A 363 17.36 56.15 7.76
CA MET A 363 17.84 55.18 6.78
C MET A 363 18.23 55.82 5.44
N THR A 364 19.49 56.24 5.33
CA THR A 364 20.05 56.83 4.11
C THR A 364 21.15 55.99 3.48
N ASN A 365 21.69 54.99 4.19
CA ASN A 365 22.82 54.20 3.69
C ASN A 365 22.30 53.12 2.75
N LEU A 366 22.30 53.43 1.45
CA LEU A 366 21.94 52.50 0.39
C LEU A 366 23.18 51.73 -0.08
N ASN A 367 23.18 50.41 0.14
CA ASN A 367 24.19 49.50 -0.38
C ASN A 367 23.53 48.51 -1.34
N TYR A 368 24.03 48.41 -2.55
CA TYR A 368 23.56 47.46 -3.56
C TYR A 368 24.70 46.60 -4.09
N PHE A 369 24.38 45.37 -4.48
CA PHE A 369 25.30 44.44 -5.10
C PHE A 369 24.56 43.63 -6.16
N VAL A 370 25.14 43.53 -7.35
CA VAL A 370 24.71 42.59 -8.39
C VAL A 370 25.95 41.89 -8.89
N GLY A 371 25.95 40.56 -8.88
CA GLY A 371 27.13 39.79 -9.25
C GLY A 371 26.80 38.36 -9.63
N LEU A 372 27.84 37.67 -10.10
CA LEU A 372 27.80 36.23 -10.33
C LEU A 372 28.47 35.53 -9.14
N MET A 373 27.80 34.52 -8.61
CA MET A 373 28.34 33.65 -7.57
C MET A 373 28.61 32.27 -8.19
N PHE A 374 29.87 31.86 -8.20
CA PHE A 374 30.31 30.55 -8.68
C PHE A 374 30.83 29.70 -7.53
N SER A 375 30.41 28.44 -7.45
CA SER A 375 30.90 27.48 -6.47
C SER A 375 31.09 26.11 -7.09
N TYR A 376 32.28 25.53 -6.93
CA TYR A 376 32.60 24.19 -7.41
C TYR A 376 33.33 23.39 -6.31
N PRO A 377 32.75 22.30 -5.79
CA PRO A 377 33.39 21.49 -4.77
C PRO A 377 34.54 20.68 -5.38
N ILE A 378 35.78 20.99 -5.00
CA ILE A 378 36.98 20.25 -5.43
C ILE A 378 37.04 18.91 -4.67
N GLY A 379 37.33 17.81 -5.37
CA GLY A 379 37.47 16.47 -4.79
C GLY A 379 36.19 15.61 -4.85
N GLY A 380 34.99 16.21 -4.81
CA GLY A 380 33.72 15.67 -5.31
C GLY A 380 33.31 14.22 -4.99
N ARG A 381 33.88 13.56 -3.96
CA ARG A 381 33.67 12.12 -3.71
C ARG A 381 32.21 11.77 -3.40
N ASP A 382 31.53 12.64 -2.65
CA ASP A 382 30.11 12.49 -2.32
C ASP A 382 29.21 12.55 -3.58
N ALA A 383 29.45 13.52 -4.47
CA ALA A 383 28.69 13.65 -5.71
C ALA A 383 28.90 12.44 -6.64
N LYS A 384 30.15 11.92 -6.70
CA LYS A 384 30.46 10.70 -7.45
C LYS A 384 29.77 9.46 -6.85
N ALA A 385 29.79 9.31 -5.53
CA ALA A 385 29.10 8.23 -4.83
C ALA A 385 27.59 8.28 -5.09
N LYS A 386 26.95 9.44 -4.91
CA LYS A 386 25.52 9.63 -5.21
C LYS A 386 25.16 9.31 -6.67
N MET A 387 26.03 9.63 -7.62
CA MET A 387 25.83 9.27 -9.03
C MET A 387 25.93 7.76 -9.27
N MET A 388 26.87 7.08 -8.61
CA MET A 388 26.99 5.61 -8.65
C MET A 388 25.78 4.94 -8.00
N ASP A 389 25.31 5.45 -6.87
CA ASP A 389 24.11 4.94 -6.17
C ASP A 389 22.86 5.11 -7.04
N ALA A 390 22.69 6.27 -7.68
CA ALA A 390 21.58 6.51 -8.60
C ALA A 390 21.62 5.57 -9.83
N TYR A 391 22.80 5.33 -10.38
CA TYR A 391 22.98 4.37 -11.48
C TYR A 391 22.66 2.93 -11.04
N ALA A 392 23.14 2.52 -9.87
CA ALA A 392 22.82 1.22 -9.30
C ALA A 392 21.31 1.06 -9.02
N SER A 393 20.67 2.11 -8.49
CA SER A 393 19.23 2.14 -8.24
C SER A 393 18.43 2.03 -9.54
N LEU A 394 18.82 2.76 -10.60
CA LEU A 394 18.18 2.64 -11.92
C LEU A 394 18.32 1.24 -12.52
N ASN A 395 19.51 0.64 -12.41
CA ASN A 395 19.73 -0.73 -12.87
C ASN A 395 18.90 -1.74 -12.08
N ALA A 396 18.81 -1.57 -10.76
CA ALA A 396 17.99 -2.43 -9.91
C ALA A 396 16.50 -2.35 -10.28
N VAL A 397 15.97 -1.14 -10.47
CA VAL A 397 14.58 -0.92 -10.89
C VAL A 397 14.33 -1.44 -12.30
N SER A 398 15.29 -1.30 -13.22
CA SER A 398 15.17 -1.84 -14.58
C SER A 398 15.18 -3.36 -14.58
N ALA A 399 16.04 -3.99 -13.78
CA ALA A 399 16.05 -5.44 -13.61
C ALA A 399 14.76 -5.95 -12.95
N ASP A 400 14.22 -5.21 -11.98
CA ASP A 400 12.94 -5.54 -11.35
C ASP A 400 11.77 -5.40 -12.33
N TYR A 401 11.79 -4.38 -13.19
CA TYR A 401 10.82 -4.25 -14.29
C TYR A 401 10.82 -5.47 -15.21
N GLU A 402 11.99 -5.92 -15.67
CA GLU A 402 12.10 -7.13 -16.52
C GLU A 402 11.66 -8.40 -15.78
N ARG A 403 12.00 -8.49 -14.48
CA ARG A 403 11.56 -9.59 -13.62
C ARG A 403 10.03 -9.64 -13.54
N VAL A 404 9.38 -8.51 -13.24
CA VAL A 404 7.92 -8.43 -13.12
C VAL A 404 7.24 -8.71 -14.46
N ASN A 405 7.78 -8.22 -15.57
CA ASN A 405 7.27 -8.53 -16.92
C ASN A 405 7.29 -10.05 -17.19
N ARG A 406 8.43 -10.69 -16.99
CA ARG A 406 8.57 -12.14 -17.16
C ARG A 406 7.65 -12.93 -16.23
N ASP A 407 7.58 -12.55 -14.95
CA ASP A 407 6.73 -13.22 -13.96
C ASP A 407 5.25 -13.10 -14.34
N TYR A 408 4.82 -11.95 -14.89
CA TYR A 408 3.48 -11.73 -15.43
C TYR A 408 3.19 -12.60 -16.66
N GLU A 409 4.11 -12.66 -17.63
CA GLU A 409 3.96 -13.52 -18.82
C GLU A 409 3.82 -15.00 -18.45
N ILE A 410 4.65 -15.47 -17.51
CA ILE A 410 4.57 -16.83 -16.97
C ILE A 410 3.21 -17.06 -16.33
N GLN A 411 2.72 -16.13 -15.51
CA GLN A 411 1.48 -16.31 -14.77
C GLN A 411 0.24 -16.31 -15.67
N ILE A 412 0.20 -15.48 -16.71
CA ILE A 412 -0.82 -15.56 -17.76
C ILE A 412 -0.78 -16.91 -18.47
N GLY A 413 0.41 -17.38 -18.85
CA GLY A 413 0.59 -18.68 -19.49
C GLY A 413 0.04 -19.82 -18.63
N ILE A 414 0.34 -19.81 -17.33
CA ILE A 414 -0.19 -20.77 -16.36
C ILE A 414 -1.72 -20.73 -16.32
N TYR A 415 -2.34 -19.56 -16.23
CA TYR A 415 -3.80 -19.46 -16.19
C TYR A 415 -4.47 -19.94 -17.48
N TYR A 416 -3.85 -19.67 -18.64
CA TYR A 416 -4.31 -20.19 -19.92
C TYR A 416 -4.26 -21.73 -19.96
N ASP A 417 -3.11 -22.31 -19.61
CA ASP A 417 -2.89 -23.76 -19.65
C ASP A 417 -3.78 -24.50 -18.62
N GLU A 418 -3.91 -23.97 -17.41
CA GLU A 418 -4.82 -24.48 -16.38
C GLU A 418 -6.26 -24.46 -16.86
N PHE A 419 -6.72 -23.35 -17.42
CA PHE A 419 -8.11 -23.22 -17.88
C PHE A 419 -8.45 -24.19 -19.00
N GLN A 420 -7.59 -24.31 -20.02
CA GLN A 420 -7.79 -25.26 -21.12
C GLN A 420 -7.75 -26.71 -20.61
N SER A 421 -6.80 -27.01 -19.73
CA SER A 421 -6.66 -28.34 -19.14
C SER A 421 -7.86 -28.73 -18.29
N TYR A 422 -8.32 -27.85 -17.40
CA TYR A 422 -9.49 -28.11 -16.55
C TYR A 422 -10.77 -28.27 -17.37
N LYS A 423 -10.98 -27.49 -18.44
CA LYS A 423 -12.11 -27.67 -19.36
C LYS A 423 -12.09 -29.05 -20.02
N LYS A 424 -10.93 -29.47 -20.53
CA LYS A 424 -10.75 -30.79 -21.13
C LYS A 424 -10.96 -31.92 -20.11
N MET A 425 -10.41 -31.77 -18.91
CA MET A 425 -10.58 -32.73 -17.83
C MET A 425 -12.05 -32.84 -17.41
N LEU A 426 -12.77 -31.72 -17.33
CA LEU A 426 -14.21 -31.71 -17.00
C LEU A 426 -15.03 -32.48 -18.03
N ASP A 427 -14.75 -32.29 -19.33
CA ASP A 427 -15.42 -33.03 -20.39
C ASP A 427 -15.10 -34.54 -20.37
N ILE A 428 -13.84 -34.90 -20.11
CA ILE A 428 -13.43 -36.30 -19.92
C ILE A 428 -14.16 -36.91 -18.71
N LYS A 429 -14.23 -36.20 -17.57
CA LYS A 429 -14.93 -36.67 -16.37
C LYS A 429 -16.42 -36.85 -16.59
N LYS A 430 -17.07 -35.97 -17.35
CA LYS A 430 -18.49 -36.15 -17.73
C LYS A 430 -18.70 -37.42 -18.55
N ARG A 431 -17.82 -37.72 -19.51
CA ARG A 431 -17.86 -38.96 -20.30
C ARG A 431 -17.58 -40.20 -19.44
N GLU A 432 -16.62 -40.12 -18.53
CA GLU A 432 -16.32 -41.18 -17.55
C GLU A 432 -17.53 -41.49 -16.67
N ILE A 433 -18.20 -40.46 -16.13
CA ILE A 433 -19.42 -40.62 -15.33
C ILE A 433 -20.50 -41.35 -16.12
N ASN A 434 -20.73 -40.97 -17.39
CA ASN A 434 -21.72 -41.64 -18.23
C ASN A 434 -21.39 -43.12 -18.46
N ALA A 435 -20.11 -43.44 -18.70
CA ALA A 435 -19.64 -44.81 -18.85
C ALA A 435 -19.82 -45.63 -17.56
N ILE A 436 -19.46 -45.07 -16.40
CA ILE A 436 -19.63 -45.74 -15.09
C ILE A 436 -21.12 -45.95 -14.79
N VAL A 437 -21.98 -44.97 -15.06
CA VAL A 437 -23.44 -45.11 -14.89
C VAL A 437 -23.98 -46.24 -15.77
N SER A 438 -23.57 -46.28 -17.04
CA SER A 438 -23.96 -47.37 -17.96
C SER A 438 -23.46 -48.74 -17.47
N LYS A 439 -22.23 -48.82 -16.95
CA LYS A 439 -21.65 -50.03 -16.35
C LYS A 439 -22.46 -50.49 -15.14
N ILE A 440 -22.79 -49.58 -14.23
CA ILE A 440 -23.59 -49.88 -13.03
C ILE A 440 -24.97 -50.42 -13.43
N ASN A 441 -25.62 -49.84 -14.44
CA ASN A 441 -26.92 -50.33 -14.93
C ASN A 441 -26.82 -51.78 -15.41
N THR A 442 -25.84 -52.10 -16.25
CA THR A 442 -25.60 -53.48 -16.72
C THR A 442 -25.23 -54.43 -15.58
N GLN A 443 -24.41 -53.98 -14.63
CA GLN A 443 -24.04 -54.77 -13.46
C GLN A 443 -25.24 -55.07 -12.56
N ASN A 444 -26.14 -54.10 -12.33
CA ASN A 444 -27.37 -54.33 -11.58
C ASN A 444 -28.23 -55.42 -12.24
N GLU A 445 -28.36 -55.42 -13.57
CA GLU A 445 -29.11 -56.47 -14.28
C GLU A 445 -28.43 -57.85 -14.19
N LYS A 446 -27.11 -57.91 -14.36
CA LYS A 446 -26.35 -59.16 -14.19
C LYS A 446 -26.41 -59.70 -12.77
N PHE A 447 -26.37 -58.82 -11.77
CA PHE A 447 -26.47 -59.19 -10.36
C PHE A 447 -27.85 -59.75 -10.00
N LYS A 448 -28.93 -59.16 -10.53
CA LYS A 448 -30.29 -59.74 -10.40
C LYS A 448 -30.38 -61.16 -10.96
N GLN A 449 -29.56 -61.49 -11.96
CA GLN A 449 -29.45 -62.82 -12.56
C GLN A 449 -28.41 -63.73 -11.87
N GLY A 450 -27.78 -63.28 -10.78
CA GLY A 450 -26.74 -64.02 -10.05
C GLY A 450 -25.42 -64.20 -10.82
N ARG A 451 -25.17 -63.40 -11.87
CA ARG A 451 -24.02 -63.58 -12.79
C ARG A 451 -22.75 -62.86 -12.37
N ILE A 452 -22.82 -61.95 -11.39
CA ILE A 452 -21.66 -61.21 -10.88
C ILE A 452 -21.79 -61.05 -9.35
N PRO A 453 -20.69 -60.92 -8.62
CA PRO A 453 -20.72 -60.61 -7.19
C PRO A 453 -21.15 -59.16 -6.93
N ILE A 454 -21.72 -58.93 -5.74
CA ILE A 454 -22.19 -57.61 -5.30
C ILE A 454 -21.04 -56.58 -5.18
N ASP A 455 -19.83 -57.06 -4.90
CA ASP A 455 -18.60 -56.26 -4.79
C ASP A 455 -18.27 -55.46 -6.05
N GLU A 456 -18.58 -56.00 -7.23
CA GLU A 456 -18.38 -55.29 -8.49
C GLU A 456 -19.26 -54.03 -8.59
N ILE A 457 -20.46 -54.07 -8.04
CA ILE A 457 -21.38 -52.93 -7.98
C ILE A 457 -20.89 -51.92 -6.94
N ILE A 458 -20.44 -52.39 -5.78
CA ILE A 458 -19.89 -51.55 -4.70
C ILE A 458 -18.73 -50.71 -5.22
N ASN A 459 -17.77 -51.36 -5.88
CA ASN A 459 -16.60 -50.68 -6.43
C ASN A 459 -16.99 -49.65 -7.49
N SER A 460 -17.88 -50.01 -8.42
CA SER A 460 -18.33 -49.08 -9.46
C SER A 460 -19.10 -47.88 -8.89
N LYS A 461 -19.86 -48.06 -7.80
CA LYS A 461 -20.52 -46.95 -7.09
C LYS A 461 -19.53 -46.04 -6.36
N LEU A 462 -18.45 -46.59 -5.78
CA LEU A 462 -17.36 -45.79 -5.20
C LEU A 462 -16.65 -44.98 -6.29
N GLU A 463 -16.35 -45.60 -7.44
CA GLU A 463 -15.78 -44.92 -8.62
C GLU A 463 -16.69 -43.78 -9.09
N LEU A 464 -17.99 -44.01 -9.20
CA LEU A 464 -18.95 -42.99 -9.60
C LEU A 464 -18.97 -41.80 -8.62
N ALA A 465 -18.95 -42.08 -7.31
CA ALA A 465 -18.96 -41.02 -6.31
C ALA A 465 -17.70 -40.17 -6.37
N LYS A 466 -16.53 -40.82 -6.52
CA LYS A 466 -15.25 -40.13 -6.68
C LYS A 466 -15.24 -39.25 -7.93
N ALA A 467 -15.68 -39.78 -9.07
CA ALA A 467 -15.73 -39.02 -10.32
C ALA A 467 -16.67 -37.80 -10.24
N ARG A 468 -17.82 -37.93 -9.54
CA ARG A 468 -18.74 -36.81 -9.30
C ARG A 468 -18.16 -35.75 -8.37
N ALA A 469 -17.48 -36.15 -7.30
CA ALA A 469 -16.80 -35.20 -6.41
C ALA A 469 -15.65 -34.47 -7.13
N GLU A 470 -14.87 -35.19 -7.96
CA GLU A 470 -13.82 -34.60 -8.80
C GLU A 470 -14.40 -33.61 -9.83
N THR A 471 -15.60 -33.85 -10.34
CA THR A 471 -16.30 -32.92 -11.24
C THR A 471 -16.58 -31.59 -10.53
N LEU A 472 -17.09 -31.62 -9.29
CA LEU A 472 -17.32 -30.40 -8.50
C LEU A 472 -16.02 -29.63 -8.22
N ASN A 473 -14.92 -30.34 -7.97
CA ASN A 473 -13.61 -29.72 -7.79
C ASN A 473 -13.12 -29.06 -9.09
N LEU A 474 -13.27 -29.72 -10.25
CA LEU A 474 -12.90 -29.15 -11.55
C LEU A 474 -13.74 -27.92 -11.90
N GLU A 475 -15.04 -27.94 -11.63
CA GLU A 475 -15.90 -26.78 -11.80
C GLU A 475 -15.43 -25.59 -10.94
N TYR A 476 -15.09 -25.83 -9.67
CA TYR A 476 -14.50 -24.80 -8.81
C TYR A 476 -13.17 -24.29 -9.35
N SER A 477 -12.28 -25.18 -9.80
CA SER A 477 -10.98 -24.80 -10.37
C SER A 477 -11.13 -23.90 -11.59
N ILE A 478 -12.10 -24.16 -12.47
CA ILE A 478 -12.39 -23.30 -13.62
C ILE A 478 -12.85 -21.91 -13.18
N ILE A 479 -13.80 -21.84 -12.24
CA ILE A 479 -14.28 -20.56 -11.68
C ILE A 479 -13.10 -19.78 -11.07
N ARG A 480 -12.29 -20.47 -10.26
CA ARG A 480 -11.13 -19.89 -9.57
C ARG A 480 -10.09 -19.34 -10.55
N THR A 481 -9.71 -20.12 -11.57
CA THR A 481 -8.71 -19.69 -12.56
C THR A 481 -9.19 -18.47 -13.35
N VAL A 482 -10.48 -18.39 -13.71
CA VAL A 482 -11.02 -17.18 -14.36
C VAL A 482 -11.00 -15.98 -13.43
N MET A 483 -11.32 -16.15 -12.14
CA MET A 483 -11.22 -15.06 -11.15
C MET A 483 -9.78 -14.57 -10.97
N ASP A 484 -8.82 -15.50 -10.90
CA ASP A 484 -7.41 -15.18 -10.76
C ASP A 484 -6.87 -14.48 -12.02
N TYR A 485 -7.27 -14.92 -13.21
CA TYR A 485 -6.96 -14.25 -14.47
C TYR A 485 -7.53 -12.83 -14.54
N ASN A 486 -8.83 -12.67 -14.27
CA ASN A 486 -9.48 -11.36 -14.25
C ASN A 486 -8.83 -10.45 -13.20
N SER A 487 -8.39 -11.01 -12.07
CA SER A 487 -7.71 -10.25 -11.04
C SER A 487 -6.31 -9.80 -11.45
N LEU A 488 -5.58 -10.64 -12.19
CA LEU A 488 -4.26 -10.30 -12.73
C LEU A 488 -4.35 -9.20 -13.78
N VAL A 489 -5.28 -9.33 -14.74
CA VAL A 489 -5.44 -8.40 -15.87
C VAL A 489 -6.28 -7.17 -15.50
N MET A 490 -7.02 -7.24 -14.37
CA MET A 490 -7.91 -6.20 -13.88
C MET A 490 -9.04 -5.86 -14.87
N MET A 491 -9.53 -6.88 -15.57
CA MET A 491 -10.78 -6.79 -16.33
C MET A 491 -11.95 -7.07 -15.37
N GLU A 492 -12.78 -6.07 -15.10
CA GLU A 492 -14.13 -6.27 -14.56
C GLU A 492 -15.11 -6.71 -15.65
#